data_AF-A0A093YAH3-F1
#
_entry.id   AF-A0A093YAH3-F1
#
_cell.length_a   1.000
_cell.length_b   1.000
_cell.length_c   1.000
_cell.angle_alpha   90.00
_cell.angle_beta   90.00
_cell.angle_gamma   90.00
#
_symmetry.space_group_name_H-M   'P 1'
#
loop_
_entity.id
_entity.type
_entity.pdbx_description
1 polymer ?
#
loop_
_entity_poly.entity_id
_entity_poly.type
_entity_poly.pdbx_seq_one_letter_code
_entity_poly.pdbx_strand_id
1 'polypeptide(L)' 'QTATGTPGGGGGGGVGDGCTVDKYAQCGGQGYTGCTVCASGSTCKDVSPPYYSQCS' A
#
# COMPACT_ATOMS: atom_id res chain seq x y z
N GLN A 1 11.93 -17.49 15.48
CA GLN A 1 12.13 -18.77 14.76
C GLN A 1 11.21 -19.81 15.39
N THR A 2 10.20 -20.39 14.75
CA THR A 2 9.93 -20.65 13.33
C THR A 2 8.42 -20.90 13.20
N ALA A 3 7.74 -20.33 12.20
CA ALA A 3 6.44 -20.82 11.75
C ALA A 3 6.27 -20.49 10.27
N THR A 4 6.33 -21.54 9.45
CA THR A 4 6.03 -21.53 8.02
C THR A 4 4.52 -21.53 7.81
N GLY A 5 4.02 -20.61 6.96
CA GLY A 5 2.94 -20.91 6.00
C GLY A 5 1.51 -20.50 6.37
N THR A 6 1.11 -19.28 6.00
CA THR A 6 -0.16 -18.91 5.34
C THR A 6 0.02 -17.48 4.79
N PRO A 7 -0.16 -17.19 3.48
CA PRO A 7 -0.21 -15.80 3.00
C PRO A 7 -1.60 -15.22 3.34
N GLY A 8 -1.86 -15.09 4.64
CA GLY A 8 -3.03 -14.40 5.16
C GLY A 8 -2.60 -12.97 5.43
N GLY A 9 -2.74 -12.11 4.41
CA GLY A 9 -2.43 -10.69 4.48
C GLY A 9 -3.23 -10.02 5.60
N GLY A 10 -2.58 -9.81 6.73
CA GLY A 10 -3.18 -9.21 7.91
C GLY A 10 -2.11 -8.86 8.93
N GLY A 11 -1.66 -7.61 8.90
CA GLY A 11 -0.65 -7.10 9.83
C GLY A 11 -0.57 -5.59 9.75
N GLY A 12 -1.51 -4.92 10.39
CA GLY A 12 -1.52 -3.46 10.50
C GLY A 12 -0.43 -2.93 11.43
N GLY A 13 0.00 -1.71 11.12
CA GLY A 13 0.60 -0.78 12.07
C GLY A 13 2.10 -0.55 11.92
N GLY A 14 2.48 0.52 11.22
CA GLY A 14 3.84 1.06 11.30
C GLY A 14 4.25 1.92 10.12
N VAL A 15 3.96 3.22 10.22
CA VAL A 15 4.53 4.34 9.46
C VAL A 15 5.86 4.03 8.73
N GLY A 16 5.80 4.05 7.40
CA GLY A 16 6.90 4.62 6.61
C GLY A 16 7.86 3.69 5.87
N ASP A 17 7.94 2.39 6.15
CA ASP A 17 8.96 1.56 5.46
C ASP A 17 8.60 0.06 5.28
N GLY A 18 7.56 -0.43 5.96
CA GLY A 18 7.21 -1.87 5.94
C GLY A 18 5.91 -2.23 5.24
N CYS A 19 5.15 -1.25 4.75
CA CYS A 19 3.84 -1.50 4.14
C CYS A 19 3.82 -1.07 2.68
N THR A 20 3.64 -2.05 1.81
CA THR A 20 3.48 -1.86 0.37
C THR A 20 2.02 -2.03 -0.03
N VAL A 21 1.54 -1.14 -0.88
CA VAL A 21 0.22 -1.23 -1.49
C VAL A 21 0.29 -2.10 -2.74
N ASP A 22 -0.62 -3.06 -2.85
CA ASP A 22 -0.73 -3.91 -4.03
C ASP A 22 -0.95 -3.09 -5.30
N LYS A 23 -0.51 -3.63 -6.45
CA LYS A 23 -0.83 -3.04 -7.74
C LYS A 23 -2.35 -2.92 -7.88
N TYR A 24 -2.83 -1.75 -8.29
CA TYR A 24 -4.21 -1.33 -8.40
C TYR A 24 -4.92 -0.96 -7.08
N ALA A 25 -4.24 -1.03 -5.94
CA ALA A 25 -4.79 -0.53 -4.67
C ALA A 25 -4.46 0.96 -4.44
N GLN A 26 -5.20 1.58 -3.52
CA GLN A 26 -5.05 3.00 -3.19
C GLN A 26 -3.77 3.21 -2.38
N CYS A 27 -2.88 4.06 -2.90
CA CYS A 27 -1.62 4.46 -2.27
C CYS A 27 -1.61 5.92 -1.84
N GLY A 28 -2.64 6.69 -2.18
CA GLY A 28 -2.65 8.11 -1.85
C GLY A 28 -4.01 8.73 -2.03
N GLY A 29 -4.09 9.99 -1.60
CA GLY A 29 -5.30 10.78 -1.64
C GLY A 29 -5.52 11.59 -0.37
N GLN A 30 -6.29 12.66 -0.48
CA GLN A 30 -6.69 13.48 0.65
C GLN A 30 -7.44 12.63 1.70
N GLY A 31 -6.90 12.57 2.91
CA GLY A 31 -7.46 11.78 4.02
C GLY A 31 -6.99 10.32 4.07
N TYR A 32 -6.14 9.87 3.13
CA TYR A 32 -5.59 8.52 3.16
C TYR A 32 -4.48 8.39 4.22
N THR A 33 -4.69 7.54 5.21
CA THR A 33 -3.75 7.28 6.32
C THR A 33 -3.04 5.94 6.20
N GLY A 34 -3.25 5.23 5.09
CA GLY A 34 -2.63 3.95 4.79
C GLY A 34 -1.23 4.10 4.20
N CYS A 35 -0.83 3.09 3.44
CA CYS A 35 0.53 2.94 2.95
C CYS A 35 0.70 3.70 1.64
N THR A 36 1.73 4.54 1.56
CA THR A 36 1.93 5.39 0.36
C THR A 36 2.91 4.79 -0.64
N VAL A 37 3.62 3.75 -0.22
CA VAL A 37 4.59 3.04 -1.04
C VAL A 37 3.88 1.91 -1.76
N CYS A 38 4.01 1.86 -3.08
CA CYS A 38 3.51 0.75 -3.88
C CYS A 38 4.44 -0.46 -3.82
N ALA A 39 3.89 -1.64 -4.07
CA ALA A 39 4.67 -2.86 -4.27
C ALA A 39 5.77 -2.63 -5.32
N SER A 40 6.91 -3.30 -5.15
CA SER A 40 8.08 -3.13 -6.02
C SER A 40 7.70 -3.29 -7.50
N GLY A 41 8.06 -2.29 -8.31
CA GLY A 41 7.71 -2.25 -9.73
C GLY A 41 6.37 -1.57 -10.05
N SER A 42 5.64 -1.07 -9.06
CA SER A 42 4.46 -0.22 -9.22
C SER A 42 4.75 1.19 -8.72
N THR A 43 4.09 2.19 -9.28
CA THR A 43 4.24 3.61 -8.91
C THR A 43 2.91 4.18 -8.47
N CYS A 44 2.92 4.98 -7.41
CA CYS A 44 1.71 5.68 -6.98
C CYS A 44 1.38 6.77 -8.00
N LYS A 45 0.22 6.65 -8.65
CA LYS A 45 -0.24 7.55 -9.71
C LYS A 45 -1.57 8.16 -9.30
N ASP A 46 -1.71 9.46 -9.47
CA ASP A 46 -2.95 10.17 -9.19
C ASP A 46 -3.98 9.84 -10.28
N VAL A 47 -4.89 8.91 -9.98
CA VAL A 47 -5.95 8.48 -10.91
C VAL A 47 -7.17 9.40 -10.81
N SER A 48 -7.49 9.86 -9.59
CA SER A 48 -8.55 10.84 -9.36
C SER A 48 -8.14 11.84 -8.29
N PRO A 49 -7.30 12.83 -8.64
CA PRO A 49 -6.90 13.87 -7.72
C PRO A 49 -8.11 14.72 -7.28
N PRO A 50 -8.13 15.23 -6.02
CA PRO A 50 -7.10 15.12 -4.98
C PRO A 50 -7.27 13.93 -4.02
N TYR A 51 -8.33 13.13 -4.19
CA TYR A 51 -8.78 12.17 -3.18
C TYR A 51 -8.29 10.74 -3.42
N TYR A 52 -7.79 10.41 -4.60
CA TYR A 52 -7.46 9.03 -4.96
C TYR A 52 -6.23 8.90 -5.87
N SER A 53 -5.23 8.20 -5.35
CA SER A 53 -4.02 7.78 -6.07
C SER A 53 -3.90 6.27 -5.98
N GLN A 54 -3.62 5.62 -7.11
CA GLN A 54 -3.58 4.16 -7.25
C GLN A 54 -2.18 3.70 -7.66
N CYS A 55 -1.73 2.56 -7.16
CA CYS A 55 -0.52 1.91 -7.63
C CYS A 55 -0.72 1.36 -9.05
N SER A 56 0.05 1.84 -10.02
CA SER A 56 0.06 1.32 -11.39
C SER A 56 1.45 1.21 -11.97
#